data_AF-A0A8S9P399-F1
#
_entry.id   AF-A0A8S9P399-F1
#
_cell.length_a   1.000
_cell.length_b   1.000
_cell.length_c   1.000
_cell.angle_alpha   90.00
_cell.angle_beta   90.00
_cell.angle_gamma   90.00
#
_symmetry.space_group_name_H-M   'P 1'
#
loop_
_entity.id
_entity.type
_entity.pdbx_description
1 polymer ?
#
loop_
_entity_poly.entity_id
_entity_poly.type
_entity_poly.pdbx_seq_one_letter_code
_entity_poly.pdbx_strand_id
1 'polypeptide(L)' 'MIDFSDSGKDAGRLSAVWELYKAQEELVKVAKQYGVKLNMFHGRGGIVGRGGGPTHLAILSKPPDTVNDSLRVTV' A
#
# COMPACT_ATOMS: atom_id res chain seq x y z
N MET A 1 8.36 -0.68 -3.23
CA MET A 1 7.19 -0.84 -4.13
C MET A 1 6.40 -2.03 -3.62
N ILE A 2 5.07 -1.96 -3.60
CA ILE A 2 4.18 -3.04 -3.16
C ILE A 2 3.30 -3.49 -4.32
N ASP A 3 3.31 -4.79 -4.65
CA ASP A 3 2.54 -5.35 -5.76
C ASP A 3 1.47 -6.33 -5.25
N PHE A 4 0.20 -5.96 -5.41
CA PHE A 4 -0.93 -6.75 -4.93
C PHE A 4 -1.26 -7.92 -5.86
N SER A 5 -0.88 -7.85 -7.14
CA SER A 5 -1.15 -8.91 -8.10
C SER A 5 -0.18 -10.05 -7.89
N ASP A 6 1.11 -9.77 -7.74
CA ASP A 6 2.12 -10.81 -7.60
C ASP A 6 2.02 -11.51 -6.24
N SER A 7 1.87 -10.75 -5.14
CA SER A 7 1.59 -11.35 -3.82
C SER A 7 0.29 -12.16 -3.81
N GLY A 8 -0.73 -11.73 -4.57
CA GLY A 8 -1.98 -12.45 -4.71
C GLY A 8 -1.87 -13.77 -5.48
N LYS A 9 -0.97 -13.86 -6.47
CA LYS A 9 -0.66 -15.11 -7.18
C LYS A 9 0.07 -16.12 -6.29
N ASP A 10 0.92 -15.63 -5.39
CA ASP A 10 1.75 -16.46 -4.52
C ASP A 10 0.96 -17.06 -3.35
N ALA A 11 0.28 -16.22 -2.57
CA ALA A 11 -0.31 -16.62 -1.29
C ALA A 11 -1.85 -16.50 -1.23
N GLY A 12 -2.49 -16.18 -2.35
CA GLY A 12 -3.91 -15.88 -2.42
C GLY A 12 -4.23 -14.45 -1.98
N ARG A 13 -5.38 -13.94 -2.45
CA ARG A 13 -5.71 -12.51 -2.35
C ARG A 13 -5.87 -12.00 -0.92
N LEU A 14 -6.51 -12.78 -0.04
CA LEU A 14 -6.76 -12.36 1.34
C LEU A 14 -5.45 -12.24 2.12
N SER A 15 -4.63 -13.29 2.09
CA SER A 15 -3.31 -13.33 2.73
C SER A 15 -2.43 -12.19 2.22
N ALA A 16 -2.37 -11.99 0.90
CA ALA A 16 -1.58 -10.92 0.29
C ALA A 16 -1.99 -9.54 0.79
N VAL A 17 -3.29 -9.21 0.82
CA VAL A 17 -3.76 -7.90 1.26
C VAL A 17 -3.48 -7.70 2.75
N TRP A 18 -3.66 -8.72 3.58
CA TRP A 18 -3.41 -8.63 5.02
C TRP A 18 -1.92 -8.48 5.34
N GLU A 19 -1.05 -9.27 4.72
CA GLU A 19 0.40 -9.16 4.92
C GLU A 19 0.94 -7.83 4.39
N LEU A 20 0.46 -7.36 3.23
CA LEU A 20 0.84 -6.05 2.72
C LEU A 20 0.38 -4.91 3.63
N TYR A 21 -0.76 -5.04 4.32
CA TYR A 21 -1.21 -4.06 5.31
C TYR A 21 -0.23 -3.98 6.48
N LYS A 22 0.08 -5.12 7.11
CA LYS A 22 1.04 -5.19 8.23
C LYS A 22 2.44 -4.72 7.84
N ALA A 23 2.92 -5.12 6.66
CA ALA A 23 4.24 -4.72 6.16
C ALA A 23 4.35 -3.20 6.02
N GLN A 24 3.29 -2.52 5.56
CA GLN A 24 3.25 -1.07 5.46
C GLN A 24 3.35 -0.40 6.85
N GLU A 25 2.64 -0.92 7.86
CA GLU A 25 2.74 -0.42 9.25
C GLU A 25 4.15 -0.54 9.82
N GLU A 26 4.79 -1.69 9.65
CA GLU A 26 6.15 -1.92 10.15
C GLU A 26 7.18 -1.05 9.42
N LEU A 27 7.04 -0.89 8.10
CA LEU A 27 7.91 0.00 7.32
C LEU A 27 7.78 1.46 7.77
N VAL A 28 6.57 1.93 8.09
CA VAL A 28 6.35 3.27 8.64
C VAL A 28 7.03 3.43 9.99
N LYS A 29 6.91 2.45 10.89
CA LYS A 29 7.58 2.49 12.21
C LYS A 29 9.09 2.60 12.06
N VAL A 30 9.69 1.77 11.21
CA VAL A 30 11.14 1.81 10.94
C VAL A 30 11.55 3.14 10.30
N ALA A 31 10.81 3.62 9.30
CA ALA A 31 11.11 4.89 8.66
C ALA A 31 11.09 6.07 9.65
N LYS A 32 10.10 6.10 10.54
CA LYS A 32 10.01 7.09 11.63
C LYS A 32 11.20 6.98 12.59
N GLN A 33 11.60 5.78 12.98
CA GLN A 33 12.73 5.55 13.89
C GLN A 33 14.03 6.16 13.35
N TYR A 34 14.25 6.12 12.04
CA TYR A 34 15.46 6.63 11.40
C TYR A 34 15.28 8.02 10.76
N GLY A 35 14.14 8.68 10.94
CA GLY A 35 13.87 10.00 10.35
C GLY A 35 13.84 10.00 8.80
N VAL A 36 13.53 8.85 8.18
CA VAL A 36 13.48 8.70 6.73
C VAL A 36 12.07 9.00 6.22
N LYS A 37 11.95 9.87 5.20
CA LYS A 37 10.68 10.08 4.49
C LYS A 37 10.40 8.88 3.57
N LEU A 38 9.50 8.00 4.01
CA LEU A 38 9.08 6.83 3.25
C LEU A 38 8.02 7.21 2.20
N ASN A 39 8.25 6.81 0.94
CA ASN A 39 7.29 6.95 -0.16
C ASN A 39 6.92 5.56 -0.69
N MET A 40 5.64 5.18 -0.58
CA MET A 40 5.17 3.88 -1.05
C MET A 40 4.67 3.97 -2.49
N PHE A 41 5.29 3.16 -3.37
CA PHE A 41 4.81 2.98 -4.74
C PHE A 41 3.88 1.78 -4.82
N HIS A 42 2.62 2.03 -5.19
CA HIS A 42 1.57 1.03 -5.36
C HIS A 42 1.58 0.46 -6.78
N GLY A 43 1.88 -0.83 -6.89
CA GLY A 43 1.82 -1.60 -8.12
C GLY A 43 0.40 -1.93 -8.57
N ARG A 44 0.29 -2.75 -9.60
CA ARG A 44 -1.00 -3.13 -10.20
C ARG A 44 -1.81 -4.05 -9.29
N GLY A 45 -3.08 -4.20 -9.62
CA GLY A 45 -3.98 -5.15 -8.97
C GLY A 45 -4.44 -4.74 -7.57
N GLY A 46 -3.99 -3.61 -7.02
CA GLY A 46 -4.53 -3.04 -5.78
C GLY A 46 -5.89 -2.37 -5.99
N ILE A 47 -6.67 -2.20 -4.91
CA ILE A 47 -7.96 -1.48 -4.96
C ILE A 47 -7.80 0.01 -5.34
N VAL A 48 -6.61 0.58 -5.13
CA VAL A 48 -6.25 1.96 -5.50
C VAL A 48 -6.13 2.14 -7.03
N GLY A 49 -5.86 1.06 -7.78
CA GLY A 49 -5.76 1.10 -9.24
C GLY A 49 -7.10 1.02 -9.98
N ARG A 50 -8.25 1.04 -9.28
CA ARG A 50 -9.57 0.86 -9.90
C ARG A 50 -10.13 2.12 -10.58
N GLY A 51 -9.53 3.28 -10.35
CA GLY A 51 -10.03 4.57 -10.86
C GLY A 51 -11.35 4.99 -10.21
N GLY A 52 -11.79 6.22 -10.48
CA GLY A 52 -13.09 6.76 -10.05
C GLY A 52 -13.35 6.76 -8.53
N GLY A 53 -14.63 6.74 -8.14
CA GLY A 53 -15.09 6.80 -6.74
C GLY A 53 -14.50 5.74 -5.79
N PRO A 54 -14.36 4.46 -6.18
CA PRO A 54 -13.77 3.42 -5.31
C PRO A 54 -12.32 3.69 -4.89
N THR A 55 -11.59 4.48 -5.67
CA THR A 55 -10.19 4.83 -5.37
C THR A 55 -10.07 5.75 -4.16
N HIS A 56 -11.07 6.63 -3.93
CA HIS A 56 -11.09 7.53 -2.78
C HIS A 56 -11.08 6.74 -1.46
N LEU A 57 -12.02 5.81 -1.30
CA LEU A 57 -12.10 4.96 -0.10
C LEU A 57 -10.88 4.06 0.03
N ALA A 58 -10.31 3.58 -1.09
CA ALA A 58 -9.12 2.75 -1.09
C ALA A 58 -7.84 3.47 -0.62
N ILE A 59 -7.76 4.80 -0.80
CA ILE A 59 -6.68 5.62 -0.26
C ILE A 59 -6.89 5.86 1.23
N LEU A 60 -8.14 6.15 1.65
CA LEU A 60 -8.49 6.34 3.06
C LEU A 60 -8.29 5.07 3.90
N SER A 61 -8.45 3.89 3.30
CA SER A 61 -8.31 2.60 4.01
C SER A 61 -6.86 2.16 4.21
N LYS A 62 -5.88 3.00 3.88
CA LYS A 62 -4.46 2.67 4.06
C LYS A 62 -4.08 2.76 5.54
N PRO A 63 -3.04 2.02 5.97
CA PRO A 63 -2.56 2.19 7.33
C PRO A 63 -2.16 3.65 7.60
N PRO A 64 -2.29 4.14 8.84
CA PRO A 64 -1.90 5.50 9.18
C PRO A 64 -0.46 5.83 8.75
N ASP A 65 -0.23 7.08 8.35
CA ASP A 65 1.09 7.63 7.97
C ASP A 65 1.78 6.98 6.75
N THR A 66 1.09 6.10 6.01
CA THR A 66 1.64 5.47 4.80
C THR A 66 1.58 6.34 3.54
N VAL A 67 0.68 7.34 3.52
CA VAL A 67 0.53 8.29 2.39
C VAL A 67 1.44 9.50 2.56
N ASN A 68 1.57 10.06 3.77
CA ASN A 68 2.52 11.12 4.17
C ASN A 68 2.99 12.07 3.04
N ASP A 69 2.03 12.84 2.48
CA ASP A 69 2.18 13.82 1.39
C ASP A 69 2.58 13.28 0.00
N SER A 70 2.57 11.97 -0.21
CA SER A 70 3.07 11.32 -1.42
C SER A 70 2.30 10.06 -1.77
N LEU A 71 1.54 10.12 -2.88
CA LEU A 71 0.85 8.97 -3.43
C LEU A 71 1.40 8.67 -4.82
N ARG A 72 2.02 7.49 -4.97
CA ARG A 72 2.46 6.97 -6.27
C ARG A 72 1.76 5.65 -6.56
N VAL A 73 1.10 5.57 -7.71
CA VAL A 73 0.26 4.42 -8.10
C VAL A 73 0.49 4.10 -9.57
N THR A 74 0.46 2.82 -9.91
CA THR A 74 0.41 2.36 -11.30
C THR A 74 -1.02 2.46 -11.82
N VAL A 75 -1.21 3.15 -12.95
CA VAL A 75 -2.49 3.22 -13.67
C VAL A 75 -2.55 2.09 -14.70
#